data_AF-B1L3N0-F1
#
_entry.id   AF-B1L3N0-F1
#
_cell.length_a   1.000
_cell.length_b   1.000
_cell.length_c   1.000
_cell.angle_alpha   90.00
_cell.angle_beta   90.00
_cell.angle_gamma   90.00
#
_symmetry.space_group_name_H-M   'P 1'
#
loop_
_entity.id
_entity.type
_entity.pdbx_description
1 polymer ?
#
loop_
_entity_poly.entity_id
_entity_poly.type
_entity_poly.pdbx_seq_one_letter_code
_entity_poly.pdbx_strand_id
1 'polypeptide(L)'
;MAIGMIRAIKLTPSLLLRFFRRKEVRVPCIYCPGICIASCPTFLESGNMMLSPLGYSRHPEIGRRECLKCWRCVSECPLNYELPETFSDGIEVGLELVREGTPMLLSVEGLDEGYASRLAEELEAGFCIAKGLLRRYDDGCRIENLSEIRRRLKGIKVLSLSPEASHSLGIPFLLEAAHELPLKLEYEGPVHIPCLLSDRSESIVHNLELIGAKINGVIKDSCLKQSIPDALILCPRAPKNIYDLLEIRTL
;
A
#
# COMPACT_ATOMS: atom_id res chain seq x y z
N MET A 1 -9.04 26.13 -9.79
CA MET A 1 -8.27 26.74 -8.70
C MET A 1 -7.31 25.70 -8.17
N ALA A 2 -6.01 25.88 -8.33
CA ALA A 2 -5.01 24.93 -7.85
C ALA A 2 -4.86 25.09 -6.33
N ILE A 3 -5.40 24.15 -5.56
CA ILE A 3 -5.09 24.02 -4.13
C ILE A 3 -3.70 23.38 -4.09
N GLY A 4 -2.67 24.19 -3.82
CA GLY A 4 -1.30 23.70 -3.69
C GLY A 4 -1.22 22.67 -2.58
N MET A 5 -0.76 21.47 -2.92
CA MET A 5 -0.41 20.40 -1.97
C MET A 5 0.40 21.01 -0.81
N ILE A 6 -0.06 20.81 0.44
CA ILE A 6 0.61 21.40 1.60
C ILE A 6 1.94 20.67 1.81
N ARG A 7 3.04 21.25 1.31
CA ARG A 7 4.38 20.64 1.33
C ARG A 7 5.02 20.59 2.72
N ALA A 8 4.53 21.34 3.69
CA ALA A 8 5.01 21.32 5.06
C ALA A 8 3.93 21.79 6.04
N ILE A 9 3.45 20.89 6.91
CA ILE A 9 2.59 21.24 8.05
C ILE A 9 3.47 21.27 9.29
N LYS A 10 3.75 22.47 9.79
CA LYS A 10 4.41 22.65 11.08
C LYS A 10 3.40 22.30 12.18
N LEU A 11 3.36 21.02 12.56
CA LEU A 11 2.61 20.58 13.73
C LEU A 11 3.26 21.16 14.98
N THR A 12 2.69 22.22 15.51
CA THR A 12 3.18 22.83 16.74
C THR A 12 2.62 22.07 17.96
N PRO A 13 3.39 21.98 19.07
CA PRO A 13 2.89 21.40 20.31
C PRO A 13 1.58 22.03 20.79
N SER A 14 1.35 23.31 20.52
CA SER A 14 0.12 24.03 20.86
C SER A 14 -1.10 23.58 20.05
N LEU A 15 -0.94 23.21 18.77
CA LEU A 15 -2.01 22.63 17.96
C LEU A 15 -2.41 21.26 18.49
N LEU A 16 -1.42 20.43 18.83
CA LEU A 16 -1.60 19.12 19.46
C LEU A 16 -2.31 19.25 20.82
N LEU A 17 -1.84 20.14 21.70
CA LEU A 17 -2.39 20.36 23.05
C LEU A 17 -3.85 20.86 23.05
N ARG A 18 -4.27 21.64 22.04
CA ARG A 18 -5.68 22.08 21.92
C ARG A 18 -6.63 20.92 21.62
N PHE A 19 -6.15 19.88 20.95
CA PHE A 19 -6.90 18.64 20.84
C PHE A 19 -6.86 17.90 22.19
N PHE A 20 -5.75 17.80 22.92
CA PHE A 20 -5.58 16.97 24.13
C PHE A 20 -6.29 17.38 25.45
N ARG A 21 -7.56 17.79 25.43
CA ARG A 21 -8.37 17.84 26.66
C ARG A 21 -9.01 16.47 26.98
N ARG A 22 -8.36 15.75 27.91
CA ARG A 22 -8.85 14.68 28.82
C ARG A 22 -9.78 13.60 28.23
N LYS A 23 -9.21 12.41 28.04
CA LYS A 23 -9.81 11.11 28.43
C LYS A 23 -8.68 10.20 28.92
N GLU A 24 -8.95 9.39 29.95
CA GLU A 24 -8.03 8.39 30.51
C GLU A 24 -7.40 7.57 29.37
N VAL A 25 -6.10 7.71 29.18
CA VAL A 25 -5.38 7.08 28.10
C VAL A 25 -5.13 5.62 28.48
N ARG A 26 -6.09 4.74 28.19
CA ARG A 26 -5.88 3.27 28.14
C ARG A 26 -5.09 2.83 26.89
N VAL A 27 -4.35 3.76 26.27
CA VAL A 27 -3.89 3.66 24.87
C VAL A 27 -2.38 3.87 24.81
N PRO A 28 -1.58 2.98 24.19
CA PRO A 28 -0.12 3.09 24.15
C PRO A 28 0.39 4.24 23.24
N CYS A 29 -0.42 5.22 22.86
CA CYS A 29 0.01 6.33 22.01
C CYS A 29 0.97 7.27 22.77
N ILE A 30 2.21 7.37 22.28
CA ILE A 30 3.26 8.20 22.89
C ILE A 30 3.21 9.68 22.49
N TYR A 31 2.19 10.10 21.74
CA TYR A 31 2.08 11.47 21.20
C TYR A 31 3.37 11.93 20.51
N CYS A 32 3.88 11.06 19.62
CA CYS A 32 4.92 11.43 18.65
C CYS A 32 4.51 12.72 17.90
N PRO A 33 5.44 13.43 17.22
CA PRO A 33 5.16 14.71 16.54
C PRO A 33 4.27 14.56 15.29
N GLY A 34 3.11 13.91 15.44
CA GLY A 34 2.07 13.68 14.45
C GLY A 34 2.51 12.89 13.23
N ILE A 35 3.39 11.89 13.39
CA ILE A 35 3.85 11.02 12.28
C ILE A 35 2.66 10.44 11.50
N CYS A 36 1.69 9.87 12.21
CA CYS A 36 0.47 9.33 11.61
C CYS A 36 -0.35 10.37 10.82
N ILE A 37 -0.31 11.63 11.23
CA ILE A 37 -1.01 12.74 10.57
C ILE A 37 -0.24 13.14 9.31
N ALA A 38 1.07 13.32 9.43
CA ALA A 38 1.96 13.66 8.33
C ALA A 38 2.05 12.56 7.25
N SER A 39 1.69 11.32 7.59
CA SER A 39 1.63 10.22 6.62
C SER A 39 0.24 10.00 6.01
N CYS A 40 -0.81 10.63 6.53
CA CYS A 40 -2.19 10.40 6.10
C CYS A 40 -2.52 11.18 4.81
N PRO A 41 -2.79 10.51 3.68
CA PRO A 41 -3.08 11.19 2.41
C PRO A 41 -4.31 12.11 2.47
N THR A 42 -5.36 11.71 3.19
CA THR A 42 -6.57 12.54 3.39
C THR A 42 -6.25 13.85 4.09
N PHE A 43 -5.36 13.82 5.08
CA PHE A 43 -4.96 15.02 5.79
C PHE A 43 -4.03 15.90 4.96
N LEU A 44 -3.05 15.31 4.28
CA LEU A 44 -2.09 16.04 3.44
C LEU A 44 -2.79 16.84 2.33
N GLU A 45 -3.86 16.29 1.77
CA GLU A 45 -4.64 16.97 0.74
C GLU A 45 -5.61 18.01 1.31
N SER A 46 -6.34 17.67 2.38
CA SER A 46 -7.40 18.54 2.91
C SER A 46 -6.91 19.62 3.87
N GLY A 47 -5.78 19.41 4.55
CA GLY A 47 -5.33 20.20 5.70
C GLY A 47 -6.28 20.14 6.91
N ASN A 48 -7.33 19.31 6.87
CA ASN A 48 -8.39 19.29 7.87
C ASN A 48 -8.06 18.27 8.96
N MET A 49 -7.78 18.75 10.18
CA MET A 49 -7.46 17.88 11.33
C MET A 49 -8.57 16.87 11.67
N MET A 50 -9.83 17.13 11.31
CA MET A 50 -10.92 16.17 11.46
C MET A 50 -10.77 14.97 10.52
N LEU A 51 -10.14 15.19 9.36
CA LEU A 51 -9.83 14.18 8.35
C LEU A 51 -8.40 13.65 8.52
N SER A 52 -8.03 13.34 9.76
CA SER A 52 -6.71 12.80 10.14
C SER A 52 -6.89 11.63 11.12
N PRO A 53 -5.86 10.80 11.35
CA PRO A 53 -5.96 9.71 12.34
C PRO A 53 -6.37 10.20 13.74
N LEU A 54 -5.89 11.37 14.18
CA LEU A 54 -6.32 11.94 15.45
C LEU A 54 -7.79 12.40 15.43
N GLY A 55 -8.26 12.93 14.30
CA GLY A 55 -9.66 13.28 14.09
C GLY A 55 -10.55 12.04 14.14
N TYR A 56 -10.17 10.99 13.41
CA TYR A 56 -10.90 9.72 13.36
C TYR A 56 -10.95 9.00 14.72
N SER A 57 -9.87 9.09 15.52
CA SER A 57 -9.87 8.54 16.89
C SER A 57 -10.90 9.22 17.80
N ARG A 58 -11.22 10.50 17.56
CA ARG A 58 -12.23 11.26 18.33
C ARG A 58 -13.64 11.11 17.77
N HIS A 59 -13.73 10.91 16.46
CA HIS A 59 -14.95 10.86 15.68
C HIS A 59 -14.92 9.60 14.79
N PRO A 60 -15.09 8.40 15.38
CA PRO A 60 -14.96 7.14 14.64
C PRO A 60 -15.93 7.01 13.47
N GLU A 61 -17.11 7.61 13.57
CA GLU A 61 -18.10 7.69 12.50
C GLU A 61 -17.58 8.41 11.25
N ILE A 62 -16.80 9.47 11.42
CA ILE A 62 -16.12 10.17 10.33
C ILE A 62 -15.02 9.28 9.79
N GLY A 63 -14.24 8.63 10.65
CA GLY A 63 -13.20 7.68 10.25
C GLY A 63 -13.72 6.56 9.36
N ARG A 64 -14.85 5.92 9.72
CA ARG A 64 -15.43 4.84 8.91
C ARG A 64 -15.79 5.27 7.49
N ARG A 65 -16.28 6.52 7.34
CA ARG A 65 -16.75 7.09 6.07
C ARG A 65 -15.63 7.70 5.23
N GLU A 66 -14.76 8.51 5.85
CA GLU A 66 -13.78 9.36 5.15
C GLU A 66 -12.36 8.77 5.12
N CYS A 67 -12.04 7.80 5.98
CA CYS A 67 -10.74 7.14 5.93
C CYS A 67 -10.63 6.27 4.68
N LEU A 68 -9.54 6.45 3.94
CA LEU A 68 -9.20 5.66 2.75
C LEU A 68 -8.79 4.23 3.08
N LYS A 69 -8.59 3.92 4.38
CA LYS A 69 -8.15 2.62 4.90
C LYS A 69 -6.86 2.17 4.23
N CYS A 70 -5.93 3.12 4.03
CA CYS A 70 -4.63 2.86 3.41
C CYS A 70 -3.59 2.33 4.39
N TRP A 71 -3.89 2.22 5.69
CA TRP A 71 -3.01 1.68 6.73
C TRP A 71 -1.64 2.34 6.92
N ARG A 72 -1.26 3.34 6.10
CA ARG A 72 0.01 4.04 6.18
C ARG A 72 0.25 4.68 7.55
N CYS A 73 -0.78 5.25 8.17
CA CYS A 73 -0.67 5.84 9.51
C CYS A 73 -0.34 4.82 10.60
N VAL A 74 -0.72 3.56 10.41
CA VAL A 74 -0.39 2.45 11.31
C VAL A 74 1.05 2.02 11.09
N SER A 75 1.46 1.80 9.84
CA SER A 75 2.80 1.31 9.49
C SER A 75 3.91 2.31 9.82
N GLU A 76 3.62 3.61 9.70
CA GLU A 76 4.55 4.68 10.09
C GLU A 76 4.55 4.93 11.62
N CYS A 77 3.59 4.36 12.35
CA CYS A 77 3.56 4.50 13.80
C CYS A 77 4.70 3.65 14.40
N PRO A 78 5.60 4.22 15.23
CA PRO A 78 6.67 3.45 15.88
C PRO A 78 6.18 2.29 16.76
N LEU A 79 4.89 2.31 17.12
CA LEU A 79 4.24 1.30 17.94
C LEU A 79 3.28 0.41 17.14
N ASN A 80 3.21 0.58 15.81
CA ASN A 80 2.22 -0.04 14.94
C ASN A 80 0.80 0.12 15.48
N TYR A 81 0.49 1.29 16.06
CA TYR A 81 -0.77 1.51 16.73
C TYR A 81 -1.90 1.69 15.74
N GLU A 82 -2.90 0.84 15.87
CA GLU A 82 -4.12 0.88 15.08
C GLU A 82 -5.19 1.68 15.81
N LEU A 83 -6.12 2.29 15.07
CA LEU A 83 -7.30 2.95 15.61
C LEU A 83 -8.50 2.00 15.51
N PRO A 84 -8.63 0.98 16.39
CA PRO A 84 -9.63 -0.08 16.24
C PRO A 84 -11.05 0.44 16.11
N GLU A 85 -11.37 1.56 16.76
CA GLU A 85 -12.72 2.15 16.74
C GLU A 85 -13.16 2.59 15.34
N THR A 86 -12.19 2.86 14.46
CA THR A 86 -12.36 3.30 13.07
C THR A 86 -12.41 2.17 12.06
N PHE A 87 -12.09 0.95 12.50
CA PHE A 87 -11.83 -0.22 11.67
C PHE A 87 -12.86 -1.33 11.92
N SER A 88 -13.02 -2.22 10.95
CA SER A 88 -13.98 -3.33 11.02
C SER A 88 -13.37 -4.54 11.73
N ASP A 89 -14.20 -5.56 11.99
CA ASP A 89 -13.81 -6.82 12.62
C ASP A 89 -12.64 -7.51 11.90
N GLY A 90 -11.97 -8.43 12.60
CA GLY A 90 -10.87 -9.20 12.05
C GLY A 90 -11.30 -10.12 10.89
N ILE A 91 -10.34 -10.42 10.03
CA ILE A 91 -10.47 -11.35 8.90
C ILE A 91 -9.36 -12.39 8.96
N GLU A 92 -9.65 -13.58 8.44
CA GLU A 92 -8.64 -14.57 8.10
C GLU A 92 -8.28 -14.45 6.62
N VAL A 93 -6.99 -14.55 6.32
CA VAL A 93 -6.48 -14.60 4.95
C VAL A 93 -6.17 -16.05 4.60
N GLY A 94 -6.74 -16.54 3.51
CA GLY A 94 -6.42 -17.86 2.96
C GLY A 94 -5.31 -17.76 1.92
N LEU A 95 -4.47 -18.79 1.82
CA LEU A 95 -3.55 -18.97 0.69
C LEU A 95 -3.96 -20.21 -0.10
N GLU A 96 -4.37 -20.00 -1.35
CA GLU A 96 -4.67 -21.05 -2.32
C GLU A 96 -3.50 -21.17 -3.30
N LEU A 97 -2.86 -22.35 -3.31
CA LEU A 97 -1.85 -22.69 -4.30
C LEU A 97 -2.55 -23.10 -5.60
N VAL A 98 -2.30 -22.36 -6.68
CA VAL A 98 -2.86 -22.65 -8.00
C VAL A 98 -1.83 -23.42 -8.85
N ARG A 99 -0.56 -23.04 -8.75
CA ARG A 99 0.55 -23.65 -9.49
C ARG A 99 1.82 -23.72 -8.65
N GLU A 100 2.48 -24.86 -8.64
CA GLU A 100 3.82 -25.00 -8.05
C GLU A 100 4.90 -24.37 -8.94
N GLY A 101 5.91 -23.76 -8.34
CA GLY A 101 7.04 -23.17 -9.06
C GLY A 101 7.83 -22.17 -8.20
N THR A 102 8.94 -21.66 -8.74
CA THR A 102 9.78 -20.67 -8.06
C THR A 102 10.35 -19.68 -9.08
N PRO A 103 10.21 -18.35 -8.89
CA PRO A 103 9.54 -17.69 -7.76
C PRO A 103 8.03 -17.99 -7.72
N MET A 104 7.42 -17.81 -6.55
CA MET A 104 5.99 -17.90 -6.34
C MET A 104 5.37 -16.50 -6.49
N LEU A 105 4.56 -16.28 -7.52
CA LEU A 105 3.79 -15.06 -7.67
C LEU A 105 2.55 -15.12 -6.77
N LEU A 106 2.33 -14.07 -5.98
CA LEU A 106 1.20 -13.97 -5.08
C LEU A 106 0.26 -12.85 -5.53
N SER A 107 -0.95 -13.24 -5.94
CA SER A 107 -2.06 -12.34 -6.27
C SER A 107 -3.01 -12.18 -5.09
N VAL A 108 -3.90 -11.19 -5.19
CA VAL A 108 -5.03 -11.01 -4.30
C VAL A 108 -6.32 -11.31 -5.06
N GLU A 109 -7.18 -12.12 -4.45
CA GLU A 109 -8.50 -12.48 -4.98
C GLU A 109 -9.30 -11.24 -5.37
N GLY A 110 -9.80 -11.20 -6.61
CA GLY A 110 -10.59 -10.09 -7.15
C GLY A 110 -9.81 -8.84 -7.55
N LEU A 111 -8.47 -8.87 -7.55
CA LEU A 111 -7.64 -7.70 -7.88
C LEU A 111 -6.74 -7.91 -9.10
N ASP A 112 -5.86 -8.90 -9.07
CA ASP A 112 -4.77 -9.07 -10.04
C ASP A 112 -4.62 -10.52 -10.55
N GLU A 113 -5.60 -11.40 -10.29
CA GLU A 113 -5.56 -12.84 -10.61
C GLU A 113 -5.36 -13.12 -12.10
N GLY A 114 -6.08 -12.43 -12.97
CA GLY A 114 -5.98 -12.66 -14.42
C GLY A 114 -4.59 -12.32 -14.96
N TYR A 115 -4.00 -11.24 -14.47
CA TYR A 115 -2.63 -10.86 -14.80
C TYR A 115 -1.63 -11.85 -14.20
N ALA A 116 -1.83 -12.24 -12.93
CA ALA A 116 -0.98 -13.17 -12.22
C ALA A 116 -0.89 -14.54 -12.89
N SER A 117 -2.03 -15.08 -13.31
CA SER A 117 -2.08 -16.37 -14.00
C SER A 117 -1.29 -16.33 -15.30
N ARG A 118 -1.52 -15.31 -16.14
CA ARG A 118 -0.80 -15.13 -17.41
C ARG A 118 0.70 -14.99 -17.17
N LEU A 119 1.10 -14.09 -16.26
CA LEU A 119 2.51 -13.85 -15.96
C LEU A 119 3.19 -15.10 -15.39
N ALA A 120 2.51 -15.87 -14.53
CA ALA A 120 3.04 -17.12 -14.00
C ALA A 120 3.23 -18.18 -15.08
N GLU A 121 2.31 -18.26 -16.04
CA GLU A 121 2.43 -19.14 -17.21
C GLU A 121 3.66 -18.78 -18.04
N GLU A 122 3.76 -17.51 -18.44
CA GLU A 122 4.83 -17.03 -19.32
C GLU A 122 6.22 -17.06 -18.66
N LEU A 123 6.30 -16.92 -17.33
CA LEU A 123 7.55 -17.01 -16.56
C LEU A 123 7.89 -18.43 -16.07
N GLU A 124 7.03 -19.42 -16.33
CA GLU A 124 7.11 -20.76 -15.71
C GLU A 124 7.21 -20.70 -14.17
N ALA A 125 6.59 -19.68 -13.57
CA ALA A 125 6.63 -19.40 -12.15
C ALA A 125 5.51 -20.12 -11.38
N GLY A 126 5.67 -20.21 -10.06
CA GLY A 126 4.60 -20.65 -9.17
C GLY A 126 3.52 -19.56 -9.05
N PHE A 127 2.30 -19.95 -8.70
CA PHE A 127 1.18 -19.04 -8.53
C PHE A 127 0.32 -19.38 -7.30
N CYS A 128 0.09 -18.38 -6.45
CA CYS A 128 -0.73 -18.46 -5.25
C CYS A 128 -1.70 -17.27 -5.17
N ILE A 129 -2.93 -17.51 -4.71
CA ILE A 129 -3.94 -16.49 -4.48
C ILE A 129 -4.13 -16.26 -2.99
N ALA A 130 -4.07 -15.00 -2.55
CA ALA A 130 -4.44 -14.59 -1.20
C ALA A 130 -5.92 -14.18 -1.14
N LYS A 131 -6.72 -15.00 -0.46
CA LYS A 131 -8.17 -14.80 -0.29
C LYS A 131 -8.49 -13.92 0.91
N GLY A 132 -9.50 -13.07 0.78
CA GLY A 132 -9.98 -12.18 1.84
C GLY A 132 -9.13 -10.92 2.10
N LEU A 133 -7.92 -10.80 1.54
CA LEU A 133 -7.00 -9.71 1.84
C LEU A 133 -7.55 -8.32 1.49
N LEU A 134 -8.38 -8.19 0.43
CA LEU A 134 -8.96 -6.89 0.04
C LEU A 134 -9.78 -6.23 1.14
N ARG A 135 -10.45 -7.01 1.99
CA ARG A 135 -11.27 -6.48 3.09
C ARG A 135 -10.45 -5.67 4.09
N ARG A 136 -9.14 -5.95 4.23
CA ARG A 136 -8.23 -5.08 4.99
C ARG A 136 -8.24 -3.65 4.46
N TYR A 137 -8.24 -3.47 3.15
CA TYR A 137 -8.11 -2.18 2.50
C TYR A 137 -9.43 -1.53 2.14
N ASP A 138 -10.49 -2.31 1.97
CA ASP A 138 -11.83 -1.80 1.62
C ASP A 138 -12.67 -1.55 2.88
N ASP A 139 -12.58 -2.43 3.88
CA ASP A 139 -13.36 -2.35 5.12
C ASP A 139 -12.52 -1.92 6.33
N GLY A 140 -11.19 -1.93 6.21
CA GLY A 140 -10.29 -1.62 7.32
C GLY A 140 -10.11 -2.79 8.28
N CYS A 141 -10.30 -4.04 7.83
CA CYS A 141 -10.18 -5.22 8.69
C CYS A 141 -8.73 -5.55 9.12
N ARG A 142 -8.56 -6.07 10.34
CA ARG A 142 -7.29 -6.65 10.82
C ARG A 142 -7.11 -8.06 10.28
N ILE A 143 -5.88 -8.48 10.02
CA ILE A 143 -5.59 -9.88 9.64
C ILE A 143 -5.27 -10.65 10.91
N GLU A 144 -6.13 -11.58 11.30
CA GLU A 144 -6.00 -12.34 12.55
C GLU A 144 -4.91 -13.41 12.46
N ASN A 145 -4.79 -14.06 11.31
CA ASN A 145 -3.87 -15.17 11.08
C ASN A 145 -2.54 -14.77 10.40
N LEU A 146 -2.14 -13.49 10.49
CA LEU A 146 -0.95 -12.96 9.78
C LEU A 146 0.34 -13.72 10.11
N SER A 147 0.54 -14.07 11.39
CA SER A 147 1.72 -14.83 11.84
C SER A 147 1.79 -16.22 11.20
N GLU A 148 0.65 -16.87 11.02
CA GLU A 148 0.57 -18.18 10.36
C GLU A 148 0.91 -18.05 8.87
N ILE A 149 0.34 -17.06 8.19
CA ILE A 149 0.58 -16.79 6.77
C ILE A 149 2.06 -16.49 6.52
N ARG A 150 2.67 -15.61 7.32
CA ARG A 150 4.11 -15.32 7.25
C ARG A 150 4.96 -16.56 7.47
N ARG A 151 4.57 -17.43 8.40
CA ARG A 151 5.27 -18.71 8.64
C ARG A 151 5.18 -19.63 7.42
N ARG A 152 4.03 -19.71 6.74
CA ARG A 152 3.85 -20.53 5.53
C ARG A 152 4.66 -20.02 4.34
N LEU A 153 4.81 -18.71 4.20
CA LEU A 153 5.59 -18.09 3.12
C LEU A 153 7.10 -18.10 3.40
N LYS A 154 7.52 -18.39 4.64
CA LYS A 154 8.93 -18.36 5.05
C LYS A 154 9.74 -19.39 4.26
N GLY A 155 10.84 -18.93 3.65
CA GLY A 155 11.76 -19.78 2.88
C GLY A 155 11.36 -19.99 1.42
N ILE A 156 10.20 -19.48 0.99
CA ILE A 156 9.79 -19.46 -0.41
C ILE A 156 10.19 -18.11 -1.01
N LYS A 157 10.73 -18.09 -2.24
CA LYS A 157 10.92 -16.82 -2.98
C LYS A 157 9.56 -16.37 -3.50
N VAL A 158 8.83 -15.57 -2.71
CA VAL A 158 7.49 -15.06 -3.03
C VAL A 158 7.57 -13.62 -3.49
N LEU A 159 6.91 -13.28 -4.59
CA LEU A 159 6.78 -11.92 -5.11
C LEU A 159 5.31 -11.53 -5.18
N SER A 160 4.95 -10.41 -4.55
CA SER A 160 3.59 -9.87 -4.56
C SER A 160 3.29 -9.12 -5.85
N LEU A 161 2.09 -9.30 -6.39
CA LEU A 161 1.57 -8.54 -7.53
C LEU A 161 0.73 -7.33 -7.13
N SER A 162 0.52 -7.08 -5.85
CA SER A 162 -0.10 -5.85 -5.37
C SER A 162 0.69 -5.17 -4.26
N PRO A 163 0.61 -3.83 -4.16
CA PRO A 163 1.03 -3.10 -2.98
C PRO A 163 0.39 -3.63 -1.69
N GLU A 164 -0.88 -4.03 -1.75
CA GLU A 164 -1.67 -4.56 -0.65
C GLU A 164 -1.08 -5.83 -0.05
N ALA A 165 -0.76 -6.82 -0.88
CA ALA A 165 -0.14 -8.05 -0.44
C ALA A 165 1.31 -7.84 0.02
N SER A 166 2.08 -7.04 -0.71
CA SER A 166 3.46 -6.69 -0.36
C SER A 166 3.54 -6.08 1.04
N HIS A 167 2.69 -5.09 1.30
CA HIS A 167 2.61 -4.39 2.57
C HIS A 167 2.06 -5.27 3.69
N SER A 168 0.92 -5.93 3.47
CA SER A 168 0.26 -6.70 4.54
C SER A 168 1.06 -7.91 4.97
N LEU A 169 1.57 -8.66 4.00
CA LEU A 169 2.27 -9.92 4.27
C LEU A 169 3.75 -9.68 4.58
N GLY A 170 4.30 -8.52 4.23
CA GLY A 170 5.71 -8.19 4.43
C GLY A 170 6.61 -8.95 3.45
N ILE A 171 6.15 -9.11 2.22
CA ILE A 171 6.87 -9.78 1.13
C ILE A 171 7.31 -8.74 0.07
N PRO A 172 8.33 -9.02 -0.75
CA PRO A 172 8.73 -8.12 -1.83
C PRO A 172 7.61 -7.92 -2.85
N PHE A 173 7.48 -6.70 -3.37
CA PHE A 173 6.66 -6.41 -4.54
C PHE A 173 7.41 -6.84 -5.82
N LEU A 174 6.70 -7.35 -6.82
CA LEU A 174 7.28 -7.87 -8.08
C LEU A 174 8.33 -6.91 -8.67
N LEU A 175 8.02 -5.61 -8.69
CA LEU A 175 8.86 -4.62 -9.32
C LEU A 175 10.17 -4.35 -8.57
N GLU A 176 10.29 -4.76 -7.31
CA GLU A 176 11.57 -4.71 -6.57
C GLU A 176 12.58 -5.74 -7.10
N ALA A 177 12.10 -6.79 -7.77
CA ALA A 177 12.89 -7.85 -8.38
C ALA A 177 12.76 -7.88 -9.91
N ALA A 178 12.24 -6.81 -10.53
CA ALA A 178 11.91 -6.81 -11.96
C ALA A 178 13.11 -7.13 -12.86
N HIS A 179 14.30 -6.63 -12.50
CA HIS A 179 15.54 -6.86 -13.24
C HIS A 179 16.02 -8.32 -13.22
N GLU A 180 15.56 -9.12 -12.26
CA GLU A 180 15.89 -10.56 -12.16
C GLU A 180 14.97 -11.42 -13.03
N LEU A 181 13.89 -10.82 -13.56
CA LEU A 181 12.90 -11.48 -14.39
C LEU A 181 13.10 -11.03 -15.84
N PRO A 182 12.69 -11.83 -16.84
CA PRO A 182 12.73 -11.45 -18.25
C PRO A 182 11.65 -10.41 -18.58
N LEU A 183 11.56 -9.33 -17.81
CA LEU A 183 10.57 -8.27 -17.98
C LEU A 183 11.13 -7.12 -18.81
N LYS A 184 10.26 -6.44 -19.53
CA LYS A 184 10.53 -5.22 -20.27
C LYS A 184 9.41 -4.22 -20.03
N LEU A 185 9.79 -2.95 -19.98
CA LEU A 185 8.83 -1.86 -19.92
C LEU A 185 9.27 -0.75 -20.86
N GLU A 186 8.48 -0.48 -21.88
CA GLU A 186 8.65 0.69 -22.74
C GLU A 186 7.77 1.83 -22.23
N TYR A 187 8.37 2.71 -21.43
CA TYR A 187 7.65 3.84 -20.84
C TYR A 187 8.57 5.05 -20.69
N GLU A 188 8.05 6.24 -20.98
CA GLU A 188 8.70 7.52 -20.68
C GLU A 188 7.69 8.46 -20.02
N GLY A 189 7.99 8.92 -18.81
CA GLY A 189 7.07 9.77 -18.05
C GLY A 189 7.20 9.67 -16.53
N PRO A 190 6.27 10.29 -15.78
CA PRO A 190 6.26 10.22 -14.33
C PRO A 190 5.68 8.89 -13.84
N VAL A 191 6.17 8.39 -12.69
CA VAL A 191 5.64 7.19 -12.04
C VAL A 191 4.93 7.55 -10.73
N HIS A 192 3.77 6.95 -10.48
CA HIS A 192 3.07 7.02 -9.20
C HIS A 192 3.44 5.82 -8.33
N ILE A 193 4.09 6.08 -7.20
CA ILE A 193 4.40 5.04 -6.21
C ILE A 193 3.23 4.94 -5.23
N PRO A 194 2.58 3.76 -5.10
CA PRO A 194 1.51 3.56 -4.15
C PRO A 194 1.96 3.88 -2.72
N CYS A 195 1.09 4.55 -1.95
CA CYS A 195 1.38 4.96 -0.57
C CYS A 195 1.82 3.83 0.37
N LEU A 196 1.51 2.58 0.03
CA LEU A 196 1.91 1.37 0.76
C LEU A 196 3.35 0.92 0.52
N LEU A 197 4.01 1.48 -0.51
CA LEU A 197 5.35 1.14 -0.96
C LEU A 197 6.28 2.37 -0.94
N SER A 198 5.92 3.42 -0.20
CA SER A 198 6.67 4.68 -0.21
C SER A 198 8.11 4.52 0.29
N ASP A 199 8.30 3.68 1.31
CA ASP A 199 9.60 3.28 1.87
C ASP A 199 10.45 2.47 0.88
N ARG A 200 9.83 1.82 -0.10
CA ARG A 200 10.49 1.00 -1.13
C ARG A 200 10.66 1.73 -2.47
N SER A 201 10.26 3.00 -2.52
CA SER A 201 10.17 3.79 -3.77
C SER A 201 11.47 3.84 -4.57
N GLU A 202 12.62 4.03 -3.91
CA GLU A 202 13.92 4.14 -4.59
C GLU A 202 14.30 2.82 -5.29
N SER A 203 14.10 1.69 -4.60
CA SER A 203 14.36 0.36 -5.18
C SER A 203 13.45 0.09 -6.38
N ILE A 204 12.16 0.39 -6.26
CA ILE A 204 11.19 0.18 -7.35
C ILE A 204 11.56 1.03 -8.57
N VAL A 205 11.83 2.33 -8.39
CA VAL A 205 12.21 3.24 -9.48
C VAL A 205 13.47 2.75 -10.20
N HIS A 206 14.51 2.41 -9.44
CA HIS A 206 15.75 1.89 -10.01
C HIS A 206 15.52 0.63 -10.86
N ASN A 207 14.73 -0.32 -10.34
CA ASN A 207 14.41 -1.55 -11.05
C ASN A 207 13.58 -1.32 -12.33
N LEU A 208 12.66 -0.36 -12.31
CA LEU A 208 11.89 0.02 -13.50
C LEU A 208 12.80 0.58 -14.60
N GLU A 209 13.80 1.38 -14.24
CA GLU A 209 14.79 1.90 -15.19
C GLU A 209 15.62 0.76 -15.79
N LEU A 210 16.02 -0.24 -14.98
CA LEU A 210 16.78 -1.40 -15.46
C LEU A 210 16.02 -2.23 -16.51
N ILE A 211 14.68 -2.30 -16.42
CA ILE A 211 13.86 -3.04 -17.40
C ILE A 211 13.44 -2.20 -18.62
N GLY A 212 13.80 -0.91 -18.66
CA GLY A 212 13.67 -0.07 -19.85
C GLY A 212 12.86 1.23 -19.68
N ALA A 213 12.33 1.53 -18.50
CA ALA A 213 11.57 2.76 -18.28
C ALA A 213 12.49 4.00 -18.20
N LYS A 214 12.02 5.13 -18.70
CA LYS A 214 12.63 6.46 -18.54
C LYS A 214 11.77 7.31 -17.63
N ILE A 215 12.12 7.36 -16.36
CA ILE A 215 11.32 8.03 -15.34
C ILE A 215 11.77 9.48 -15.21
N ASN A 216 10.86 10.43 -15.50
CA ASN A 216 11.16 11.87 -15.41
C ASN A 216 10.53 12.57 -14.20
N GLY A 217 9.82 11.82 -13.35
CA GLY A 217 9.20 12.32 -12.13
C GLY A 217 8.65 11.18 -11.28
N VAL A 218 8.57 11.41 -9.96
CA VAL A 218 8.02 10.43 -9.01
C VAL A 218 6.94 11.13 -8.19
N ILE A 219 5.71 10.63 -8.30
CA ILE A 219 4.57 11.10 -7.52
C ILE A 219 4.44 10.17 -6.30
N LYS A 220 4.66 10.73 -5.12
CA LYS A 220 4.52 10.06 -3.82
C LYS A 220 3.34 10.68 -3.04
N ASP A 221 3.00 10.07 -1.91
CA ASP A 221 2.06 10.61 -0.92
C ASP A 221 0.61 10.82 -1.37
N SER A 222 0.24 10.31 -2.54
CA SER A 222 -1.13 10.29 -3.04
C SER A 222 -1.73 8.87 -3.03
N CYS A 223 -3.02 8.78 -2.74
CA CYS A 223 -3.79 7.54 -2.82
C CYS A 223 -4.76 7.63 -4.01
N LEU A 224 -4.84 6.57 -4.81
CA LEU A 224 -5.73 6.51 -5.98
C LEU A 224 -7.21 6.58 -5.61
N LYS A 225 -7.56 6.29 -4.35
CA LYS A 225 -8.92 6.47 -3.83
C LYS A 225 -9.32 7.95 -3.72
N GLN A 226 -8.36 8.88 -3.78
CA GLN A 226 -8.61 10.33 -3.78
C GLN A 226 -8.55 10.90 -5.19
N SER A 227 -7.45 10.65 -5.89
CA SER A 227 -7.20 11.17 -7.23
C SER A 227 -6.32 10.23 -8.03
N ILE A 228 -6.59 10.14 -9.33
CA ILE A 228 -5.79 9.36 -10.28
C ILE A 228 -4.84 10.34 -10.96
N PRO A 229 -3.52 10.29 -10.67
CA PRO A 229 -2.55 11.15 -11.31
C PRO A 229 -2.31 10.73 -12.76
N ASP A 230 -1.87 11.67 -13.59
CA ASP A 230 -1.41 11.40 -14.95
C ASP A 230 0.05 10.89 -14.90
N ALA A 231 0.21 9.57 -14.71
CA ALA A 231 1.48 8.89 -14.50
C ALA A 231 1.35 7.38 -14.79
N LEU A 232 2.48 6.67 -14.85
CA LEU A 232 2.49 5.20 -14.74
C LEU A 232 2.11 4.79 -13.32
N ILE A 233 0.99 4.10 -13.16
CA ILE A 233 0.46 3.73 -11.84
C ILE A 233 0.78 2.27 -11.53
N LEU A 234 1.41 2.01 -10.38
CA LEU A 234 1.83 0.66 -9.99
C LEU A 234 0.78 -0.12 -9.18
N CYS A 235 -0.36 0.48 -8.88
CA CYS A 235 -1.43 -0.18 -8.14
C CYS A 235 -2.42 -0.84 -9.12
N PRO A 236 -2.73 -2.14 -8.97
CA PRO A 236 -3.70 -2.84 -9.82
C PRO A 236 -5.12 -2.26 -9.74
N ARG A 237 -5.44 -1.49 -8.70
CA ARG A 237 -6.74 -0.82 -8.57
C ARG A 237 -6.94 0.33 -9.57
N ALA A 238 -5.90 0.78 -10.26
CA ALA A 238 -6.01 1.87 -11.21
C ALA A 238 -6.57 1.37 -12.56
N PRO A 239 -7.46 2.14 -13.23
CA PRO A 239 -8.01 1.78 -14.54
C PRO A 239 -6.95 1.62 -15.65
N LYS A 240 -5.84 2.34 -15.53
CA LYS A 240 -4.65 2.20 -16.37
C LYS A 240 -3.48 2.02 -15.44
N ASN A 241 -2.81 0.89 -15.52
CA ASN A 241 -1.72 0.56 -14.60
C ASN A 241 -0.57 -0.11 -15.34
N ILE A 242 0.52 -0.37 -14.62
CA ILE A 242 1.73 -0.95 -15.20
C ILE A 242 1.51 -2.34 -15.82
N TYR A 243 0.53 -3.11 -15.37
CA TYR A 243 0.29 -4.47 -15.86
C TYR A 243 -0.19 -4.52 -17.31
N ASP A 244 -0.69 -3.39 -17.82
CA ASP A 244 -1.06 -3.22 -19.22
C ASP A 244 0.16 -3.01 -20.14
N LEU A 245 1.30 -2.61 -19.57
CA LEU A 245 2.52 -2.22 -20.30
C LEU A 245 3.72 -3.14 -20.03
N LEU A 246 3.65 -3.97 -18.98
CA LEU A 246 4.74 -4.87 -18.63
C LEU A 246 4.72 -6.08 -19.57
N GLU A 247 5.78 -6.23 -20.35
CA GLU A 247 5.95 -7.31 -21.31
C GLU A 247 7.04 -8.28 -20.86
N ILE A 248 6.97 -9.53 -21.33
CA ILE A 248 8.09 -10.47 -21.20
C ILE A 248 8.99 -10.36 -22.42
N ARG A 249 10.30 -10.24 -22.17
CA ARG A 249 11.33 -10.36 -23.20
C ARG A 249 11.35 -11.81 -23.69
N THR A 250 10.79 -12.05 -24.87
CA THR A 250 11.12 -13.25 -25.64
C THR A 250 12.59 -13.16 -26.07
N LEU A 251 13.41 -14.10 -25.63
CA LEU A 251 14.79 -14.27 -26.07
C LEU A 251 14.86 -14.73 -27.53
#